data_AF-A0A1F4JPG3-F1
#
_entry.id   AF-A0A1F4JPG3-F1
#
_cell.length_a   1.000
_cell.length_b   1.000
_cell.length_c   1.000
_cell.angle_alpha   90.00
_cell.angle_beta   90.00
_cell.angle_gamma   90.00
#
_symmetry.space_group_name_H-M   'P 1'
#
loop_
_entity.id
_entity.type
_entity.pdbx_description
1 polymer ?
#
loop_
_entity_poly.entity_id
_entity_poly.type
_entity_poly.pdbx_seq_one_letter_code
_entity_poly.pdbx_strand_id
1 'polypeptide(L)'
;MKKYTVILESMGTPDPVRLRYREMLTEAVGLVVRDKNTLQATLAVLDLTEASAPGFQALLADELKNLEVFNCARYRLTMTQTAAWITAGRPS
;
A
#
# COMPACT_ATOMS: atom_id res chain seq x y z
N MET A 1 22.87 2.22 -24.80
CA MET A 1 22.34 3.49 -24.26
C MET A 1 21.52 3.21 -23.01
N LYS A 2 21.73 4.02 -21.96
CA LYS A 2 20.91 4.24 -20.74
C LYS A 2 20.74 3.03 -19.80
N LYS A 3 21.57 2.91 -18.75
CA LYS A 3 21.41 3.50 -17.39
C LYS A 3 20.11 3.02 -16.70
N TYR A 4 20.21 1.98 -15.88
CA TYR A 4 19.51 1.89 -14.59
C TYR A 4 20.39 1.13 -13.59
N THR A 5 21.41 1.82 -13.11
CA THR A 5 21.87 1.70 -11.73
C THR A 5 20.66 1.91 -10.82
N VAL A 6 20.37 1.00 -9.89
CA VAL A 6 20.14 1.30 -8.46
C VAL A 6 20.11 -0.04 -7.72
N ILE A 7 21.02 -0.13 -6.76
CA ILE A 7 21.18 -1.14 -5.72
C ILE A 7 19.84 -1.30 -4.99
N LEU A 8 19.22 -2.48 -5.09
CA LEU A 8 18.02 -2.87 -4.34
C LEU A 8 18.40 -3.85 -3.20
N GLU A 9 19.45 -3.54 -2.45
CA GLU A 9 19.92 -4.35 -1.31
C GLU A 9 19.08 -4.17 -0.03
N SER A 10 17.75 -4.08 -0.13
CA SER A 10 16.88 -4.11 1.06
C SER A 10 15.42 -4.49 0.83
N MET A 11 15.00 -4.94 -0.35
CA MET A 11 13.58 -5.24 -0.58
C MET A 11 13.38 -6.71 -0.87
N GLY A 12 12.63 -7.38 0.01
CA GLY A 12 12.09 -8.71 -0.23
C GLY A 12 11.54 -8.80 -1.65
N THR A 13 11.85 -9.92 -2.31
CA THR A 13 11.54 -10.29 -3.70
C THR A 13 10.44 -9.44 -4.36
N PRO A 14 10.67 -8.88 -5.56
CA PRO A 14 9.65 -8.11 -6.25
C PRO A 14 8.48 -9.04 -6.58
N ASP A 15 7.43 -8.96 -5.76
CA ASP A 15 6.19 -9.67 -6.05
C ASP A 15 5.63 -9.07 -7.36
N PRO A 16 5.47 -9.87 -8.43
CA PRO A 16 4.99 -9.37 -9.71
C PRO A 16 3.59 -8.75 -9.59
N VAL A 17 2.81 -9.17 -8.60
CA VAL A 17 1.48 -8.63 -8.29
C VAL A 17 1.61 -7.24 -7.66
N ARG A 18 2.58 -7.02 -6.76
CA ARG A 18 2.92 -5.70 -6.21
C ARG A 18 3.32 -4.72 -7.30
N LEU A 19 4.15 -5.17 -8.25
CA LEU A 19 4.59 -4.30 -9.34
C LEU A 19 3.43 -3.96 -10.30
N ARG A 20 2.58 -4.95 -10.61
CA ARG A 20 1.41 -4.79 -11.47
C ARG A 20 0.41 -3.78 -10.91
N TYR A 21 0.17 -3.82 -9.60
CA TYR A 21 -0.82 -2.97 -8.94
C TYR A 21 -0.21 -1.82 -8.14
N ARG A 22 1.05 -1.45 -8.38
CA ARG A 22 1.78 -0.45 -7.56
C ARG A 22 1.07 0.90 -7.42
N GLU A 23 0.45 1.38 -8.50
CA GLU A 23 -0.22 2.67 -8.52
C GLU A 23 -1.50 2.61 -7.70
N MET A 24 -2.31 1.56 -7.94
CA MET A 24 -3.50 1.26 -7.17
C MET A 24 -3.21 1.01 -5.68
N LEU A 25 -2.12 0.31 -5.35
CA LEU A 25 -1.69 0.09 -3.97
C LEU A 25 -1.32 1.40 -3.28
N THR A 26 -0.60 2.27 -3.99
CA THR A 26 -0.23 3.60 -3.48
C THR A 26 -1.47 4.43 -3.17
N GLU A 27 -2.45 4.40 -4.06
CA GLU A 27 -3.72 5.11 -3.87
C GLU A 27 -4.54 4.52 -2.73
N ALA A 28 -4.73 3.20 -2.71
CA ALA A 28 -5.51 2.49 -1.70
C ALA A 28 -4.92 2.64 -0.29
N VAL A 29 -3.61 2.44 -0.12
CA VAL A 29 -2.93 2.68 1.17
C VAL A 29 -3.07 4.14 1.57
N GLY A 30 -3.00 5.05 0.60
CA GLY A 30 -3.24 6.47 0.80
C GLY A 30 -4.63 6.77 1.38
N LEU A 31 -5.68 6.18 0.81
CA LEU A 31 -7.07 6.34 1.26
C LEU A 31 -7.27 5.77 2.67
N VAL A 32 -6.73 4.58 2.96
CA VAL A 32 -6.83 3.98 4.31
C VAL A 32 -6.14 4.85 5.36
N VAL A 33 -4.96 5.39 5.07
CA VAL A 33 -4.18 6.13 6.06
C VAL A 33 -4.68 7.57 6.23
N ARG A 34 -5.01 8.26 5.12
CA ARG A 34 -5.45 9.66 5.15
C ARG A 34 -6.91 9.78 5.58
N ASP A 35 -7.78 8.97 5.00
CA ASP A 35 -9.23 9.03 5.23
C ASP A 35 -9.69 8.11 6.36
N LYS A 36 -8.77 7.30 6.93
CA LYS A 36 -9.08 6.30 7.98
C LYS A 36 -10.13 5.30 7.54
N ASN A 37 -10.24 5.06 6.24
CA ASN A 37 -11.18 4.11 5.67
C ASN A 37 -10.79 2.67 6.03
N THR A 38 -11.80 1.80 6.11
CA THR A 38 -11.55 0.36 6.21
C THR A 38 -11.05 -0.17 4.87
N LEU A 39 -10.43 -1.36 4.91
CA LEU A 39 -10.02 -2.09 3.71
C LEU A 39 -11.18 -2.20 2.72
N GLN A 40 -12.35 -2.64 3.19
CA GLN A 40 -13.54 -2.84 2.37
C GLN A 40 -14.09 -1.54 1.78
N ALA A 41 -14.13 -0.46 2.55
CA ALA A 41 -14.56 0.84 2.05
C ALA A 41 -13.63 1.33 0.92
N THR A 42 -12.32 1.13 1.08
CA THR A 42 -11.34 1.51 0.06
C THR A 42 -11.48 0.68 -1.22
N LEU A 43 -11.71 -0.63 -1.09
CA LEU A 43 -11.96 -1.50 -2.24
C LEU A 43 -13.24 -1.09 -2.98
N ALA A 44 -14.31 -0.75 -2.25
CA ALA A 44 -15.55 -0.27 -2.85
C ALA A 44 -15.37 1.08 -3.57
N VAL A 45 -14.58 2.01 -3.00
CA VAL A 45 -14.28 3.31 -3.63
C VAL A 45 -13.51 3.14 -4.94
N LEU A 46 -12.59 2.18 -4.99
CA LEU A 46 -11.76 1.91 -6.17
C LEU A 46 -12.40 0.91 -7.15
N ASP A 47 -13.61 0.43 -6.87
CA ASP A 47 -14.30 -0.64 -7.61
C ASP A 47 -13.43 -1.90 -7.81
N LEU A 48 -12.66 -2.22 -6.76
CA LEU A 48 -11.72 -3.35 -6.74
C LEU A 48 -12.39 -4.56 -6.11
N THR A 49 -12.59 -5.57 -6.93
CA THR A 49 -13.15 -6.86 -6.55
C THR A 49 -12.19 -7.96 -6.96
N GLU A 50 -12.39 -9.17 -6.44
CA GLU A 50 -11.58 -10.32 -6.85
C GLU A 50 -11.70 -10.61 -8.37
N ALA A 51 -12.80 -10.19 -9.01
CA ALA A 51 -12.99 -10.31 -10.45
C ALA A 51 -12.18 -9.26 -11.25
N SER A 52 -12.08 -8.03 -10.75
CA SER A 52 -11.35 -6.94 -11.44
C SER A 52 -9.86 -6.94 -11.12
N ALA A 53 -9.49 -7.25 -9.88
CA ALA A 53 -8.12 -7.25 -9.39
C ALA A 53 -7.88 -8.46 -8.45
N PRO A 54 -7.75 -9.67 -9.00
CA PRO A 54 -7.58 -10.88 -8.19
C PRO A 54 -6.32 -10.81 -7.32
N GLY A 55 -6.45 -11.17 -6.06
CA GLY A 55 -5.38 -11.12 -5.06
C GLY A 55 -5.01 -9.72 -4.55
N PHE A 56 -5.62 -8.65 -5.07
CA PHE A 56 -5.32 -7.28 -4.63
C PHE A 56 -5.75 -7.02 -3.19
N GLN A 57 -6.91 -7.53 -2.78
CA GLN A 57 -7.40 -7.37 -1.41
C GLN A 57 -6.42 -7.96 -0.39
N ALA A 58 -5.96 -9.19 -0.63
CA ALA A 58 -5.00 -9.86 0.25
C ALA A 58 -3.67 -9.11 0.29
N LEU A 59 -3.22 -8.62 -0.87
CA LEU A 59 -2.00 -7.85 -0.96
C LEU A 59 -2.10 -6.51 -0.22
N LEU A 60 -3.19 -5.77 -0.39
CA LEU A 60 -3.42 -4.50 0.31
C LEU A 60 -3.48 -4.71 1.83
N ALA A 61 -4.14 -5.77 2.29
CA ALA A 61 -4.18 -6.12 3.71
C ALA A 61 -2.79 -6.42 4.28
N ASP A 62 -1.95 -7.17 3.55
CA ASP A 62 -0.56 -7.43 3.94
C ASP A 62 0.27 -6.14 3.99
N GLU A 63 0.12 -5.25 3.00
CA GLU A 63 0.84 -3.98 2.95
C GLU A 63 0.46 -3.05 4.11
N LEU A 64 -0.82 -2.94 4.43
CA LEU A 64 -1.30 -2.14 5.56
C LEU A 64 -0.84 -2.71 6.91
N LYS A 65 -0.79 -4.04 7.02
CA LYS A 65 -0.28 -4.71 8.23
C LYS A 65 1.21 -4.46 8.43
N ASN A 66 1.98 -4.46 7.35
CA ASN A 66 3.42 -4.20 7.34
C ASN A 66 3.74 -2.70 7.23
N LEU A 67 2.74 -1.82 7.15
CA LEU A 67 2.94 -0.38 7.00
C LEU A 67 3.48 0.23 8.29
N GLU A 68 4.61 0.88 8.16
CA GLU A 68 5.34 1.52 9.24
C GLU A 68 5.84 2.90 8.79
N VAL A 69 6.13 3.76 9.75
CA VAL A 69 6.62 5.12 9.47
C VAL A 69 7.90 5.17 8.63
N PHE A 70 8.73 4.12 8.67
CA PHE A 70 9.97 4.04 7.89
C PHE A 70 9.75 3.59 6.43
N ASN A 71 8.62 2.94 6.12
CA ASN A 71 8.31 2.46 4.76
C ASN A 71 7.17 3.24 4.08
N CYS A 72 6.54 4.19 4.79
CA CYS A 72 5.40 4.96 4.30
C CYS A 72 5.68 5.81 3.06
N ALA A 73 6.94 6.21 2.87
CA ALA A 73 7.37 6.99 1.70
C ALA A 73 7.09 6.26 0.38
N ARG A 74 7.05 4.92 0.39
CA ARG A 74 6.67 4.10 -0.78
C ARG A 74 5.27 4.44 -1.29
N TYR A 75 4.35 4.78 -0.40
CA TYR A 75 2.96 5.08 -0.69
C TYR A 75 2.67 6.59 -0.73
N ARG A 76 3.73 7.42 -0.86
CA ARG A 76 3.63 8.89 -0.85
C ARG A 76 2.97 9.45 0.42
N LEU A 77 3.13 8.73 1.53
CA LEU A 77 2.65 9.14 2.84
C LEU A 77 3.76 9.77 3.65
N THR A 78 3.39 10.73 4.50
CA THR A 78 4.31 11.31 5.49
C THR A 78 4.39 10.43 6.73
N MET A 79 5.51 10.52 7.45
CA MET A 79 5.68 9.84 8.74
C MET A 79 4.59 10.24 9.73
N THR A 80 4.21 11.52 9.77
CA THR A 80 3.16 12.05 10.65
C THR A 80 1.79 11.44 10.36
N GLN A 81 1.39 11.35 9.09
CA GLN A 81 0.11 10.73 8.71
C GLN A 81 0.07 9.26 9.11
N THR A 82 1.16 8.54 8.84
CA THR A 82 1.26 7.11 9.14
C THR A 82 1.29 6.85 10.63
N ALA A 83 2.08 7.63 11.39
CA ALA A 83 2.12 7.55 12.85
C ALA A 83 0.75 7.82 13.47
N ALA A 84 0.06 8.87 13.02
CA ALA A 84 -1.28 9.21 13.51
C ALA A 84 -2.29 8.08 13.23
N TRP A 85 -2.20 7.43 12.07
CA TRP A 85 -3.04 6.28 11.73
C TRP A 85 -2.72 5.04 12.58
N ILE A 86 -1.44 4.72 12.77
CA ILE A 86 -1.02 3.61 13.65
C ILE A 86 -1.48 3.85 15.09
N THR A 87 -1.28 5.06 15.61
CA THR A 87 -1.71 5.45 16.97
C THR A 87 -3.24 5.44 17.13
N ALA A 88 -4.00 5.76 16.08
CA ALA A 88 -5.45 5.68 16.10
C ALA A 88 -5.98 4.22 16.16
N GLY A 89 -5.09 3.23 16.04
CA GLY A 89 -5.43 1.82 15.96
C GLY A 89 -5.59 1.39 14.49
N ARG A 90 -4.79 0.40 14.07
CA ARG A 90 -4.94 -0.19 12.74
C ARG A 90 -6.34 -0.81 12.65
N PRO A 91 -7.23 -0.36 11.74
CA PRO A 91 -8.52 -1.00 11.55
C PRO A 91 -8.29 -2.45 11.14
N SER A 92 -8.72 -3.38 12.00
CA SER A 92 -8.71 -4.83 11.77
C SER A 92 -9.80 -5.27 10.81
#